data_AF-A0A3A0BQH5-F1
#
_entry.id   AF-A0A3A0BQH5-F1
#
_cell.length_a   1.000
_cell.length_b   1.000
_cell.length_c   1.000
_cell.angle_alpha   90.00
_cell.angle_beta   90.00
_cell.angle_gamma   90.00
#
_symmetry.space_group_name_H-M   'P 1'
#
loop_
_entity.id
_entity.type
_entity.pdbx_description
1 polymer ?
#
loop_
_entity_poly.entity_id
_entity_poly.type
_entity_poly.pdbx_seq_one_letter_code
_entity_poly.pdbx_strand_id
1 'polypeptide(L)' 'MSNNITGNTWQEDPDQIIMLVNRSKNNYILELPSGRYRLDAGRRMRTVRSIMKIQQIKQLVDQGNLVIEQ' A
#
# COMPACT_ATOMS: atom_id res chain seq x y z
N MET A 1 -38.48 -5.34 14.28
CA MET A 1 -37.01 -5.32 14.35
C MET A 1 -36.50 -5.28 12.92
N SER A 2 -36.17 -4.09 12.43
CA SER A 2 -35.75 -3.89 11.05
C SER A 2 -34.23 -3.95 11.00
N ASN A 3 -33.66 -5.03 10.48
CA ASN A 3 -32.22 -5.12 10.21
C ASN A 3 -31.87 -4.20 9.04
N ASN A 4 -31.54 -2.95 9.35
CA ASN A 4 -30.92 -2.02 8.41
C ASN A 4 -29.47 -2.47 8.15
N ILE A 5 -29.27 -3.36 7.18
CA ILE A 5 -27.93 -3.60 6.61
C ILE A 5 -27.72 -2.52 5.53
N THR A 6 -27.41 -1.30 5.97
CA THR A 6 -27.01 -0.20 5.09
C THR A 6 -25.54 0.10 5.36
N GLY A 7 -24.64 -0.63 4.70
CA GLY A 7 -23.22 -0.36 4.76
C GLY A 7 -22.41 -1.46 4.10
N ASN A 8 -21.53 -1.09 3.17
CA ASN A 8 -20.54 -2.02 2.65
C ASN A 8 -19.71 -2.55 3.83
N THR A 9 -19.35 -3.84 3.83
CA THR A 9 -18.48 -4.44 4.87
C THR A 9 -17.05 -3.89 4.84
N TRP A 10 -16.72 -3.11 3.82
CA TRP A 10 -15.48 -2.34 3.72
C TRP A 10 -15.47 -1.23 4.78
N GLN A 11 -14.58 -1.38 5.76
CA GLN A 11 -14.42 -0.45 6.88
C GLN A 11 -13.33 0.61 6.65
N GLU A 12 -12.46 0.40 5.65
CA GLU A 12 -11.36 1.31 5.36
C GLU A 12 -11.87 2.54 4.60
N ASP A 13 -11.42 3.71 5.04
CA ASP A 13 -11.71 5.00 4.43
C ASP A 13 -11.06 5.08 3.03
N PRO A 14 -11.83 5.32 1.95
CA PRO A 14 -11.30 5.44 0.59
C PRO A 14 -10.17 6.45 0.45
N ASP A 15 -10.15 7.52 1.25
CA ASP A 15 -9.11 8.54 1.25
C ASP A 15 -7.75 8.00 1.76
N GLN A 16 -7.75 6.81 2.36
CA GLN A 16 -6.54 6.10 2.78
C GLN A 16 -5.95 5.23 1.68
N ILE A 17 -6.63 5.06 0.53
CA ILE A 17 -6.07 4.32 -0.59
C ILE A 17 -5.00 5.15 -1.27
N ILE A 18 -3.83 4.55 -1.48
CA ILE A 18 -2.67 5.17 -2.13
C ILE A 18 -2.10 4.25 -3.21
N MET A 19 -1.36 4.84 -4.15
CA MET A 19 -0.55 4.12 -5.11
C MET A 19 0.91 4.14 -4.67
N LEU A 20 1.46 2.98 -4.33
CA LEU A 20 2.89 2.83 -4.04
C LEU A 20 3.61 2.45 -5.34
N VAL A 21 4.51 3.31 -5.79
CA VAL A 21 5.18 3.21 -7.09
C VAL A 21 6.66 2.97 -6.90
N ASN A 22 7.21 1.96 -7.58
CA ASN A 22 8.64 1.74 -7.63
C ASN A 22 9.26 2.55 -8.77
N ARG A 23 9.97 3.62 -8.42
CA ARG A 23 10.70 4.47 -9.37
C ARG A 23 12.17 4.07 -9.53
N SER A 24 12.64 3.13 -8.72
CA SER A 24 13.99 2.61 -8.84
C SER A 24 14.09 1.59 -9.98
N LYS A 25 15.33 1.21 -10.33
CA LYS A 25 15.63 0.14 -11.29
C LYS A 25 15.70 -1.25 -10.63
N ASN A 26 15.48 -1.33 -9.33
CA ASN A 26 15.60 -2.56 -8.55
C ASN A 26 14.22 -3.18 -8.31
N ASN A 27 14.16 -4.51 -8.22
CA ASN A 27 12.98 -5.21 -7.77
C ASN A 27 13.02 -5.34 -6.24
N TYR A 28 11.90 -5.13 -5.57
CA TYR A 28 11.80 -5.25 -4.12
C TYR A 28 10.90 -6.40 -3.72
N ILE A 29 11.32 -7.17 -2.71
CA ILE A 29 10.46 -8.08 -1.96
C ILE A 29 10.03 -7.34 -0.70
N LEU A 30 8.74 -7.03 -0.61
CA LEU A 30 8.11 -6.35 0.50
C LEU A 30 7.57 -7.40 1.48
N GLU A 31 8.02 -7.33 2.74
CA GLU A 31 7.51 -8.18 3.82
C GLU A 31 6.25 -7.51 4.40
N LEU A 32 5.07 -7.87 3.87
CA LEU A 32 3.79 -7.33 4.31
C LEU A 32 3.12 -8.26 5.34
N PRO A 33 2.22 -7.76 6.21
CA PRO A 33 1.44 -8.60 7.13
C PRO A 33 0.62 -9.68 6.40
N SER A 34 0.21 -9.42 5.15
CA SER A 34 -0.51 -10.37 4.30
C SER A 34 0.40 -11.38 3.59
N GLY A 35 1.72 -11.31 3.80
CA GLY A 35 2.73 -12.13 3.14
C GLY A 35 3.70 -11.34 2.26
N ARG A 36 4.58 -12.06 1.58
CA ARG A 36 5.60 -11.48 0.70
C ARG A 36 4.98 -10.97 -0.59
N TYR A 37 5.29 -9.72 -0.93
CA TYR A 37 4.88 -9.11 -2.18
C TYR A 37 6.08 -8.65 -2.99
N ARG A 38 6.13 -9.01 -4.28
CA ARG A 38 7.20 -8.56 -5.18
C ARG A 38 6.74 -7.32 -5.95
N LEU A 39 7.43 -6.21 -5.76
CA LEU A 39 7.23 -4.97 -6.50
C LEU A 39 8.40 -4.76 -7.46
N ASP A 40 8.20 -5.10 -8.73
CA ASP A 40 9.22 -4.95 -9.77
C ASP A 40 9.48 -3.47 -10.14
N ALA A 41 10.64 -3.20 -10.73
CA ALA A 41 11.03 -1.89 -11.22
C ALA A 41 9.97 -1.30 -12.19
N GLY A 42 9.59 -0.04 -11.98
CA GLY A 42 8.58 0.65 -12.77
C GLY A 42 7.14 0.17 -12.54
N ARG A 43 6.91 -0.80 -11.64
CA ARG A 43 5.56 -1.24 -11.27
C ARG A 43 5.00 -0.40 -10.12
N ARG A 44 3.68 -0.47 -9.99
CA ARG A 44 2.91 0.19 -8.92
C ARG A 44 1.89 -0.76 -8.33
N MET A 45 1.57 -0.56 -7.07
CA MET A 45 0.52 -1.29 -6.36
C MET A 45 -0.44 -0.33 -5.68
N ARG A 46 -1.72 -0.69 -5.67
CA ARG A 46 -2.73 0.00 -4.88
C ARG A 46 -2.77 -0.61 -3.49
N THR A 47 -2.73 0.22 -2.46
CA THR A 47 -2.70 -0.23 -1.07
C THR A 47 -3.28 0.81 -0.13
N VAL A 48 -3.40 0.48 1.15
CA VAL A 48 -3.83 1.40 2.20
C VAL A 48 -2.63 2.13 2.78
N ARG A 49 -2.82 3.39 3.17
CA ARG A 49 -1.78 4.29 3.71
C ARG A 49 -1.12 3.73 4.97
N SER A 50 -1.79 2.83 5.69
CA SER A 50 -1.23 2.11 6.84
C SER A 50 0.02 1.28 6.49
N ILE A 51 0.26 0.97 5.21
CA ILE A 51 1.50 0.34 4.73
C ILE A 51 2.76 1.13 5.13
N MET A 52 2.65 2.45 5.33
CA MET A 52 3.76 3.31 5.76
C MET A 52 4.22 3.05 7.20
N LYS A 53 3.43 2.30 7.99
CA LYS A 53 3.83 1.83 9.31
C LYS A 53 4.87 0.70 9.23
N ILE A 54 5.02 0.06 8.07
CA ILE A 54 6.03 -0.97 7.84
C ILE A 54 7.38 -0.27 7.62
N GLN A 55 8.35 -0.57 8.50
CA GLN A 55 9.65 0.09 8.50
C GLN A 55 10.38 0.00 7.15
N GLN A 56 10.31 -1.17 6.49
CA GLN A 56 10.91 -1.37 5.17
C GLN A 56 10.35 -0.40 4.13
N ILE A 57 9.03 -0.21 4.11
CA ILE A 57 8.35 0.66 3.16
C ILE A 57 8.73 2.11 3.43
N LYS A 58 8.70 2.52 4.70
CA LYS A 58 9.13 3.86 5.10
C LYS A 58 10.56 4.15 4.65
N GLN A 59 11.50 3.24 4.89
CA GLN A 59 12.90 3.41 4.47
C GLN A 59 13.06 3.54 2.96
N LEU A 60 12.35 2.70 2.19
CA LEU A 60 12.40 2.76 0.73
C LEU A 60 11.79 4.05 0.17
N VAL A 61 10.75 4.59 0.82
CA VAL A 61 10.16 5.89 0.47
C VAL A 61 11.09 7.03 0.86
N ASP A 62 11.66 7.01 2.07
CA ASP A 62 12.61 8.02 2.55
C ASP A 62 13.87 8.10 1.65
N GLN A 63 14.29 6.97 1.08
CA GLN A 63 15.40 6.88 0.11
C GLN A 63 15.01 7.31 -1.32
N GLY A 64 13.72 7.56 -1.59
CA GLY A 64 13.21 7.89 -2.92
C GLY A 64 13.11 6.70 -3.89
N ASN A 65 13.33 5.47 -3.42
CA ASN A 65 13.20 4.26 -4.23
C ASN A 65 11.73 3.96 -4.55
N LEU A 66 10.86 4.14 -3.54
CA LEU A 66 9.42 4.08 -3.68
C LEU A 66 8.81 5.47 -3.51
N VAL A 67 7.69 5.72 -4.18
CA VAL A 67 6.96 6.99 -4.11
C VAL A 67 5.48 6.72 -3.89
N ILE A 68 4.82 7.60 -3.16
CA ILE A 68 3.36 7.57 -2.96
C ILE A 68 2.73 8.52 -3.98
N GLU A 69 1.79 7.99 -4.76
CA GLU A 69 0.94 8.73 -5.70
C GLU A 69 -0.53 8.64 -5.23
N GLN A 70 -1.34 9.66 -5.56
CA GLN A 70 -2.79 9.68 -5.35
C GLN A 70 -3.51 9.08 -6.55
#